data_AF-C9K0C5-F1
#
_entry.id   AF-C9K0C5-F1
#
_cell.length_a   1.000
_cell.length_b   1.000
_cell.length_c   1.000
_cell.angle_alpha   90.00
_cell.angle_beta   90.00
_cell.angle_gamma   90.00
#
_symmetry.space_group_name_H-M   'P 1'
#
loop_
_entity.id
_entity.type
_entity.pdbx_description
1 polymer ?
#
loop_
_entity_poly.entity_id
_entity_poly.type
_entity_poly.pdbx_seq_one_letter_code
_entity_poly.pdbx_strand_id
1 'polypeptide(L)'
;MLDHKDLEAEIHPLKNEERKSQENLGNPSKNEDNVKSAPPQSRLSRCRAAAFFLSLFLCLFVVFVVSFVIPCPDRPASQRMWRIDYSAAVIYDFLAVDDINGDRIQDVLFLYKNTNSSNNFSRSCVDEAAVSGANGSTLWERPVAQDVALVECAVPQPRGSEAPSACILVGRPSSFIAVNLFTGETLWNHSSSFSGNASILSPLLQVPDVDGDGAPDLLVLTQEREEVSGHLYSGSTGHQIG
;
A
#
# COMPACT_ATOMS: atom_id res chain seq x y z
N MET A 1 31.57 -35.50 -47.46
CA MET A 1 31.56 -34.79 -48.75
C MET A 1 30.87 -33.46 -48.51
N LEU A 2 31.68 -32.38 -48.47
CA LEU A 2 31.38 -30.92 -48.39
C LEU A 2 30.45 -30.47 -47.24
N ASP A 3 30.84 -29.69 -46.23
CA ASP A 3 31.65 -28.46 -46.09
C ASP A 3 31.12 -27.23 -46.85
N HIS A 4 30.54 -26.27 -46.11
CA HIS A 4 30.52 -24.82 -46.36
C HIS A 4 29.89 -24.13 -45.12
N LYS A 5 30.62 -23.49 -44.20
CA LYS A 5 31.42 -22.25 -44.22
C LYS A 5 30.57 -20.96 -44.19
N ASP A 6 30.83 -20.20 -43.13
CA ASP A 6 30.26 -18.91 -42.69
C ASP A 6 30.29 -17.81 -43.76
N LEU A 7 29.31 -16.89 -43.71
CA LEU A 7 29.36 -15.63 -44.46
C LEU A 7 29.16 -14.43 -43.53
N GLU A 8 30.28 -13.76 -43.25
CA GLU A 8 30.38 -12.39 -42.76
C GLU A 8 29.75 -11.40 -43.76
N ALA A 9 29.03 -10.40 -43.24
CA ALA A 9 28.54 -9.27 -44.02
C ALA A 9 29.54 -8.11 -43.93
N GLU A 10 30.39 -8.00 -44.94
CA GLU A 10 31.33 -6.90 -45.16
C GLU A 10 30.64 -5.78 -45.97
N ILE A 11 30.68 -4.55 -45.47
CA ILE A 11 30.02 -3.38 -46.10
C ILE A 11 31.06 -2.63 -46.93
N HIS A 12 30.88 -2.63 -48.25
CA HIS A 12 31.67 -1.82 -49.20
C HIS A 12 31.14 -0.37 -49.30
N PRO A 13 32.02 0.64 -49.49
CA PRO A 13 31.62 2.00 -49.83
C PRO A 13 31.82 2.32 -51.33
N LEU A 14 30.82 2.90 -51.99
CA LEU A 14 30.94 3.58 -53.28
C LEU A 14 30.03 4.82 -53.26
N LYS A 15 30.61 6.02 -53.36
CA LYS A 15 30.78 6.81 -54.61
C LYS A 15 29.72 7.91 -54.68
N ASN A 16 30.15 9.18 -54.71
CA ASN A 16 29.45 10.15 -55.56
C ASN A 16 30.40 11.17 -56.17
N GLU A 17 30.19 11.38 -57.46
CA GLU A 17 31.00 12.06 -58.45
C GLU A 17 30.99 13.59 -58.35
N GLU A 18 32.18 14.15 -58.59
CA GLU A 18 32.49 15.22 -59.55
C GLU A 18 31.43 16.25 -59.96
N ARG A 19 31.81 17.52 -59.82
CA ARG A 19 31.59 18.50 -60.90
C ARG A 19 32.78 19.45 -61.02
N LYS A 20 33.62 19.21 -62.03
CA LYS A 20 34.54 20.20 -62.62
C LYS A 20 33.74 21.16 -63.53
N SER A 21 34.20 22.41 -63.63
CA SER A 21 34.72 22.99 -64.89
C SER A 21 35.17 24.46 -64.75
N GLN A 22 36.43 24.70 -65.15
CA GLN A 22 36.99 25.87 -65.88
C GLN A 22 36.98 27.27 -65.19
N GLU A 23 37.99 28.14 -65.27
CA GLU A 23 39.17 28.26 -66.14
C GLU A 23 40.13 29.37 -65.63
N ASN A 24 41.38 29.35 -66.14
CA ASN A 24 42.34 30.46 -66.30
C ASN A 24 43.40 30.81 -65.22
N LEU A 25 44.62 30.34 -65.54
CA LEU A 25 45.87 31.09 -65.82
C LEU A 25 46.44 32.09 -64.79
N GLY A 26 47.70 31.82 -64.38
CA GLY A 26 48.65 32.85 -63.92
C GLY A 26 49.34 32.55 -62.60
N ASN A 27 50.61 32.14 -62.65
CA ASN A 27 51.51 31.98 -61.51
C ASN A 27 52.32 33.31 -61.29
N PRO A 28 53.21 33.44 -60.29
CA PRO A 28 52.99 33.65 -58.85
C PRO A 28 53.67 34.96 -58.34
N SER A 29 53.34 35.46 -57.15
CA SER A 29 54.32 36.20 -56.31
C SER A 29 53.87 36.43 -54.86
N LYS A 30 54.75 35.99 -53.95
CA LYS A 30 55.13 36.57 -52.64
C LYS A 30 54.42 37.88 -52.22
N ASN A 31 53.76 37.89 -51.06
CA ASN A 31 54.33 38.26 -49.76
C ASN A 31 53.25 38.31 -48.65
N GLU A 32 53.67 37.89 -47.46
CA GLU A 32 53.29 38.32 -46.10
C GLU A 32 51.86 38.83 -45.85
N ASP A 33 51.09 38.06 -45.06
CA ASP A 33 50.69 38.52 -43.73
C ASP A 33 50.14 37.37 -42.88
N ASN A 34 50.79 37.17 -41.72
CA ASN A 34 50.56 36.10 -40.78
C ASN A 34 49.36 36.42 -39.88
N VAL A 35 48.13 36.33 -40.42
CA VAL A 35 46.92 36.35 -39.59
C VAL A 35 46.65 34.92 -39.10
N LYS A 36 47.16 34.60 -37.91
CA LYS A 36 46.75 33.41 -37.16
C LYS A 36 45.28 33.54 -36.71
N SER A 37 44.34 33.16 -37.57
CA SER A 37 43.00 32.79 -37.15
C SER A 37 42.89 31.26 -37.13
N ALA A 38 43.03 30.65 -35.95
CA ALA A 38 42.70 29.23 -35.78
C ALA A 38 41.18 29.02 -35.99
N PRO A 39 40.74 27.96 -36.67
CA PRO A 39 39.32 27.76 -36.95
C PRO A 39 38.54 27.37 -35.66
N PRO A 40 37.31 27.88 -35.46
CA PRO A 40 36.51 27.63 -34.25
C PRO A 40 35.83 26.24 -34.22
N GLN A 41 36.11 25.36 -35.18
CA GLN A 41 35.40 24.08 -35.34
C GLN A 41 35.79 23.00 -34.30
N SER A 42 36.90 23.14 -33.58
CA SER A 42 37.35 22.13 -32.60
C SER A 42 36.70 22.27 -31.21
N ARG A 43 36.03 23.39 -30.91
CA ARG A 43 35.38 23.62 -29.60
C ARG A 43 33.93 23.14 -29.57
N LEU A 44 33.22 23.25 -30.69
CA LEU A 44 31.83 22.79 -30.81
C LEU A 44 31.68 21.27 -30.65
N SER A 45 32.66 20.46 -31.10
CA SER A 45 32.62 19.01 -30.87
C SER A 45 32.89 18.64 -29.40
N ARG A 46 33.78 19.38 -28.72
CA ARG A 46 34.06 19.19 -27.30
C ARG A 46 32.89 19.60 -26.41
N CYS A 47 32.18 20.67 -26.74
CA CYS A 47 30.97 21.07 -26.01
C CYS A 47 29.85 20.02 -26.16
N ARG A 48 29.67 19.45 -27.36
CA ARG A 48 28.69 18.37 -27.60
C ARG A 48 29.07 17.09 -26.87
N ALA A 49 30.35 16.71 -26.89
CA ALA A 49 30.84 15.57 -26.12
C ALA A 49 30.66 15.79 -24.61
N ALA A 50 31.00 16.97 -24.09
CA ALA A 50 30.79 17.31 -22.68
C ALA A 50 29.31 17.25 -22.27
N ALA A 51 28.40 17.76 -23.10
CA ALA A 51 26.97 17.67 -22.86
C ALA A 51 26.48 16.21 -22.84
N PHE A 52 26.99 15.37 -23.74
CA PHE A 52 26.67 13.94 -23.77
C PHE A 52 27.15 13.20 -22.51
N PHE A 53 28.41 13.42 -22.09
CA PHE A 53 28.94 12.82 -20.87
C PHE A 53 28.24 13.35 -19.61
N LEU A 54 27.87 14.64 -19.57
CA LEU A 54 27.09 15.21 -18.48
C LEU A 54 25.71 14.54 -18.40
N SER A 55 25.04 14.35 -19.54
CA SER A 55 23.75 13.66 -19.59
C SER A 55 23.85 12.21 -19.11
N LEU A 56 24.90 11.48 -19.51
CA LEU A 56 25.16 10.13 -19.03
C LEU A 56 25.44 10.11 -17.54
N PHE A 57 26.27 11.04 -17.05
CA PHE A 57 26.59 11.16 -15.63
C PHE A 57 25.33 11.45 -14.80
N LEU A 58 24.48 12.37 -15.24
CA LEU A 58 23.21 12.66 -14.57
C LEU A 58 22.29 11.44 -14.56
N CYS A 59 22.19 10.70 -15.66
CA CYS A 59 21.41 9.47 -15.72
C CYS A 59 21.92 8.42 -14.72
N LEU A 60 23.23 8.14 -14.73
CA LEU A 60 23.85 7.19 -13.81
C LEU A 60 23.75 7.66 -12.35
N PHE A 61 23.86 8.96 -12.11
CA PHE A 61 23.71 9.56 -10.79
C PHE A 61 22.27 9.39 -10.27
N VAL A 62 21.25 9.60 -11.11
CA VAL A 62 19.85 9.37 -10.74
C VAL A 62 19.62 7.90 -10.39
N VAL A 63 20.11 6.96 -11.21
CA VAL A 63 20.01 5.52 -10.92
C VAL A 63 20.73 5.18 -9.60
N PHE A 64 21.90 5.76 -9.37
CA PHE A 64 22.66 5.58 -8.14
C PHE A 64 21.90 6.14 -6.92
N VAL A 65 21.34 7.35 -7.01
CA VAL A 65 20.53 7.95 -5.95
C VAL A 65 19.31 7.08 -5.64
N VAL A 66 18.58 6.61 -6.65
CA VAL A 66 17.41 5.74 -6.44
C VAL A 66 17.79 4.37 -5.87
N SER A 67 18.98 3.86 -6.17
CA SER A 67 19.42 2.54 -5.70
C SER A 67 20.09 2.56 -4.32
N PHE A 68 20.78 3.66 -3.97
CA PHE A 68 21.62 3.74 -2.76
C PHE A 68 21.22 4.84 -1.78
N VAL A 69 20.58 5.93 -2.25
CA VAL A 69 20.23 7.09 -1.43
C VAL A 69 18.76 7.08 -1.03
N ILE A 70 17.87 6.47 -1.83
CA ILE A 70 16.55 6.08 -1.36
C ILE A 70 16.76 4.75 -0.62
N PRO A 71 16.86 4.76 0.72
CA PRO A 71 16.89 3.50 1.44
C PRO A 71 15.62 2.73 1.04
N CYS A 72 15.79 1.45 0.70
CA CYS A 72 14.67 0.53 0.79
C CYS A 72 14.08 0.75 2.20
N PRO A 73 12.77 1.03 2.34
CA PRO A 73 12.17 1.16 3.66
C PRO A 73 12.60 -0.07 4.45
N ASP A 74 13.21 0.15 5.61
CA ASP A 74 13.77 -0.92 6.45
C ASP A 74 12.72 -2.01 6.56
N ARG A 75 12.92 -3.10 5.80
CA ARG A 75 11.98 -4.20 5.85
C ARG A 75 12.28 -4.85 7.19
N PRO A 76 11.38 -4.78 8.18
CA PRO A 76 11.62 -5.44 9.46
C PRO A 76 11.96 -6.89 9.14
N ALA A 77 12.96 -7.44 9.84
CA ALA A 77 13.48 -8.77 9.55
C ALA A 77 12.33 -9.79 9.56
N SER A 78 11.78 -10.06 8.38
CA SER A 78 10.61 -10.91 8.23
C SER A 78 11.06 -12.32 8.56
N GLN A 79 10.59 -12.80 9.69
CA GLN A 79 10.85 -14.16 10.13
C GLN A 79 10.01 -15.09 9.27
N ARG A 80 10.63 -16.15 8.74
CA ARG A 80 9.92 -17.15 7.93
C ARG A 80 8.77 -17.81 8.69
N MET A 81 8.88 -17.88 10.02
CA MET A 81 7.87 -18.38 10.93
C MET A 81 8.05 -17.66 12.26
N TRP A 82 6.94 -17.24 12.84
CA TRP A 82 6.87 -16.67 14.18
C TRP A 82 5.80 -17.41 14.98
N ARG A 83 5.88 -17.30 16.31
CA ARG A 83 4.92 -17.92 17.24
C ARG A 83 4.71 -17.00 18.43
N ILE A 84 3.45 -16.84 18.80
CA ILE A 84 3.03 -16.10 20.01
C ILE A 84 2.25 -17.10 20.87
N ASP A 85 2.56 -17.14 22.16
CA ASP A 85 1.92 -18.03 23.11
C ASP A 85 1.06 -17.22 24.11
N TYR A 86 -0.25 -17.46 24.10
CA TYR A 86 -1.17 -16.94 25.10
C TYR A 86 -1.51 -18.05 26.10
N SER A 87 -1.08 -17.90 27.35
CA SER A 87 -1.08 -18.98 28.35
C SER A 87 -2.46 -19.42 28.83
N ALA A 88 -3.48 -18.57 28.70
CA ALA A 88 -4.83 -18.86 29.19
C ALA A 88 -5.88 -18.10 28.38
N ALA A 89 -5.90 -18.36 27.07
CA ALA A 89 -6.79 -17.72 26.10
C ALA A 89 -7.90 -18.64 25.58
N VAL A 90 -9.12 -18.12 25.45
CA VAL A 90 -10.16 -18.69 24.59
C VAL A 90 -10.22 -17.87 23.32
N ILE A 91 -10.13 -18.52 22.16
CA ILE A 91 -10.17 -17.86 20.86
C ILE A 91 -11.63 -17.75 20.41
N TYR A 92 -12.01 -16.58 19.87
CA TYR A 92 -13.30 -16.39 19.21
C TYR A 92 -13.20 -16.76 17.73
N ASP A 93 -14.32 -17.10 17.10
CA ASP A 93 -14.40 -17.39 15.66
C ASP A 93 -14.35 -16.07 14.85
N PHE A 94 -13.22 -15.38 14.95
CA PHE A 94 -12.94 -14.15 14.23
C PHE A 94 -11.44 -14.05 13.93
N LEU A 95 -11.13 -13.89 12.66
CA LEU A 95 -9.78 -13.64 12.16
C LEU A 95 -9.89 -12.73 10.94
N ALA A 96 -9.17 -11.61 10.97
CA ALA A 96 -9.03 -10.70 9.85
C ALA A 96 -7.54 -10.53 9.51
N VAL A 97 -7.28 -10.18 8.25
CA VAL A 97 -5.93 -10.08 7.70
C VAL A 97 -5.86 -8.83 6.84
N ASP A 98 -4.94 -7.91 7.17
CA ASP A 98 -4.70 -6.67 6.41
C ASP A 98 -3.28 -6.12 6.69
N ASP A 99 -2.77 -5.21 5.88
CA ASP A 99 -1.48 -4.52 6.07
C ASP A 99 -1.65 -3.33 7.04
N ILE A 100 -1.53 -3.60 8.34
CA ILE A 100 -1.85 -2.64 9.41
C ILE A 100 -0.71 -1.63 9.60
N ASN A 101 0.54 -2.08 9.50
CA ASN A 101 1.70 -1.21 9.70
C ASN A 101 2.23 -0.56 8.39
N GLY A 102 1.65 -0.90 7.23
CA GLY A 102 2.01 -0.35 5.93
C GLY A 102 3.33 -0.89 5.36
N ASP A 103 3.82 -2.03 5.86
CA ASP A 103 5.07 -2.66 5.41
C ASP A 103 4.87 -3.57 4.17
N ARG A 104 3.63 -3.67 3.67
CA ARG A 104 3.17 -4.52 2.54
C ARG A 104 3.17 -6.00 2.85
N ILE A 105 3.24 -6.37 4.11
CA ILE A 105 3.00 -7.73 4.60
C ILE A 105 1.63 -7.73 5.27
N GLN A 106 0.90 -8.80 5.06
CA GLN A 106 -0.42 -8.96 5.66
C GLN A 106 -0.25 -9.33 7.14
N ASP A 107 -0.78 -8.50 8.02
CA ASP A 107 -0.82 -8.67 9.47
C ASP A 107 -2.10 -9.41 9.89
N VAL A 108 -2.14 -9.93 11.11
CA VAL A 108 -3.24 -10.76 11.60
C VAL A 108 -3.94 -10.07 12.76
N LEU A 109 -5.26 -9.96 12.66
CA LEU A 109 -6.14 -9.46 13.71
C LEU A 109 -7.01 -10.61 14.22
N PHE A 110 -7.08 -10.77 15.54
CA PHE A 110 -7.91 -11.80 16.18
C PHE A 110 -8.41 -11.36 17.55
N LEU A 111 -9.46 -12.04 18.00
CA LEU A 111 -10.07 -11.85 19.31
C LEU A 111 -9.73 -13.02 20.21
N TYR A 112 -9.36 -12.71 21.44
CA TYR A 112 -9.08 -13.72 22.43
C TYR A 112 -9.52 -13.26 23.82
N LYS A 113 -9.85 -14.20 24.70
CA LYS A 113 -10.25 -13.89 26.08
C LYS A 113 -9.15 -14.26 27.03
N ASN A 114 -8.56 -13.29 27.72
CA ASN A 114 -7.59 -13.55 28.76
C ASN A 114 -8.28 -13.98 30.07
N THR A 115 -8.01 -15.20 30.51
CA THR A 115 -8.58 -15.74 31.76
C THR A 115 -7.74 -15.41 33.01
N ASN A 116 -6.56 -14.80 32.86
CA ASN A 116 -5.63 -14.49 33.95
C ASN A 116 -5.71 -13.03 34.46
N SER A 117 -6.67 -12.21 34.02
CA SER A 117 -6.83 -10.84 34.53
C SER A 117 -7.36 -10.84 35.97
N SER A 118 -6.42 -10.92 36.92
CA SER A 118 -6.62 -11.09 38.37
C SER A 118 -7.12 -9.84 39.12
N ASN A 119 -7.77 -8.88 38.46
CA ASN A 119 -8.24 -7.65 39.10
C ASN A 119 -9.77 -7.50 39.03
N ASN A 120 -10.44 -7.91 40.11
CA ASN A 120 -11.58 -7.26 40.78
C ASN A 120 -12.59 -6.42 39.96
N PHE A 121 -12.92 -6.81 38.75
CA PHE A 121 -14.21 -6.49 38.12
C PHE A 121 -14.82 -7.79 37.63
N SER A 122 -16.06 -8.05 38.02
CA SER A 122 -16.89 -9.24 37.77
C SER A 122 -17.26 -9.44 36.30
N ARG A 123 -16.36 -9.12 35.37
CA ARG A 123 -16.59 -8.99 33.93
C ARG A 123 -15.31 -9.41 33.21
N SER A 124 -15.23 -10.68 32.79
CA SER A 124 -14.08 -11.16 32.02
C SER A 124 -14.07 -10.48 30.65
N CYS A 125 -13.08 -9.61 30.40
CA CYS A 125 -12.96 -8.85 29.16
C CYS A 125 -12.43 -9.74 28.04
N VAL A 126 -12.98 -9.56 26.84
CA VAL A 126 -12.39 -10.05 25.59
C VAL A 126 -11.35 -9.03 25.17
N ASP A 127 -10.21 -9.44 24.65
CA ASP A 127 -9.18 -8.57 24.11
C ASP A 127 -9.09 -8.76 22.59
N GLU A 128 -8.85 -7.67 21.88
CA GLU A 128 -8.61 -7.64 20.44
C GLU A 128 -7.15 -7.25 20.20
N ALA A 129 -6.45 -8.05 19.42
CA ALA A 129 -5.02 -7.84 19.17
C ALA A 129 -4.69 -7.95 17.69
N ALA A 130 -3.92 -6.96 17.22
CA ALA A 130 -3.28 -6.98 15.91
C ALA A 130 -1.81 -7.36 16.08
N VAL A 131 -1.35 -8.34 15.31
CA VAL A 131 0.02 -8.82 15.33
C VAL A 131 0.61 -8.77 13.93
N SER A 132 1.89 -8.36 13.84
CA SER A 132 2.53 -8.24 12.55
C SER A 132 2.76 -9.60 11.91
N GLY A 133 2.39 -9.73 10.64
CA GLY A 133 2.65 -10.93 9.85
C GLY A 133 4.13 -11.14 9.57
N ALA A 134 4.95 -10.09 9.69
CA ALA A 134 6.37 -10.16 9.44
C ALA A 134 7.14 -10.95 10.52
N ASN A 135 6.76 -10.81 11.79
CA ASN A 135 7.56 -11.28 12.92
C ASN A 135 6.73 -11.70 14.16
N GLY A 136 5.39 -11.54 14.13
CA GLY A 136 4.52 -11.81 15.26
C GLY A 136 4.60 -10.78 16.39
N SER A 137 5.19 -9.59 16.17
CA SER A 137 5.16 -8.53 17.19
C SER A 137 3.76 -7.94 17.28
N THR A 138 3.26 -7.73 18.50
CA THR A 138 2.00 -7.01 18.74
C THR A 138 2.11 -5.58 18.24
N LEU A 139 1.24 -5.20 17.30
CA LEU A 139 1.13 -3.85 16.78
C LEU A 139 0.30 -2.99 17.74
N TRP A 140 -0.86 -3.50 18.13
CA TRP A 140 -1.71 -2.92 19.14
C TRP A 140 -2.57 -4.01 19.77
N GLU A 141 -3.04 -3.74 20.98
CA GLU A 141 -3.89 -4.63 21.75
C GLU A 141 -4.82 -3.79 22.61
N ARG A 142 -6.10 -4.17 22.66
CA ARG A 142 -7.10 -3.42 23.41
C ARG A 142 -8.12 -4.34 24.08
N PRO A 143 -8.63 -3.93 25.26
CA PRO A 143 -9.78 -4.57 25.84
C PRO A 143 -11.05 -4.21 25.07
N VAL A 144 -11.87 -5.22 24.86
CA VAL A 144 -13.22 -5.19 24.29
C VAL A 144 -14.24 -5.50 25.40
N ALA A 145 -15.48 -5.06 25.18
CA ALA A 145 -16.60 -5.30 26.08
C ALA A 145 -16.86 -6.80 26.35
N GLN A 146 -17.64 -7.06 27.39
CA GLN A 146 -17.79 -8.33 28.11
C GLN A 146 -18.10 -9.60 27.30
N ASP A 147 -18.67 -9.48 26.11
CA ASP A 147 -19.03 -10.62 25.29
C ASP A 147 -19.28 -10.15 23.86
N VAL A 148 -18.38 -10.52 22.94
CA VAL A 148 -18.49 -10.13 21.54
C VAL A 148 -19.39 -11.14 20.83
N ALA A 149 -20.50 -10.65 20.29
CA ALA A 149 -21.44 -11.46 19.50
C ALA A 149 -20.91 -11.67 18.08
N LEU A 150 -20.36 -10.60 17.48
CA LEU A 150 -19.97 -10.56 16.08
C LEU A 150 -18.93 -9.46 15.87
N VAL A 151 -17.95 -9.73 15.01
CA VAL A 151 -17.00 -8.72 14.51
C VAL A 151 -16.91 -8.85 13.01
N GLU A 152 -16.99 -7.71 12.33
CA GLU A 152 -16.80 -7.60 10.90
C GLU A 152 -15.83 -6.43 10.64
N CYS A 153 -14.73 -6.70 9.94
CA CYS A 153 -13.82 -5.65 9.50
C CYS A 153 -14.12 -5.26 8.06
N ALA A 154 -14.41 -3.99 7.84
CA ALA A 154 -14.50 -3.42 6.52
C ALA A 154 -13.09 -3.32 5.92
N VAL A 155 -12.77 -4.24 5.00
CA VAL A 155 -11.53 -4.19 4.21
C VAL A 155 -11.52 -2.87 3.40
N PRO A 156 -10.38 -2.18 3.28
CA PRO A 156 -10.29 -0.89 2.62
C PRO A 156 -10.97 -0.88 1.24
N GLN A 157 -11.86 0.09 1.05
CA GLN A 157 -12.35 0.41 -0.28
C GLN A 157 -11.17 0.80 -1.18
N PRO A 158 -11.25 0.51 -2.51
CA PRO A 158 -10.21 0.87 -3.45
C PRO A 158 -9.85 2.36 -3.33
N ARG A 159 -8.53 2.65 -3.36
CA ARG A 159 -7.94 3.99 -3.18
C ARG A 159 -8.82 5.11 -3.75
N GLY A 160 -9.35 5.96 -2.87
CA GLY A 160 -10.20 7.10 -3.23
C GLY A 160 -11.40 7.35 -2.31
N SER A 161 -11.69 6.41 -1.41
CA SER A 161 -12.66 6.62 -0.32
C SER A 161 -11.98 7.31 0.86
N GLU A 162 -12.54 8.41 1.35
CA GLU A 162 -12.08 9.13 2.55
C GLU A 162 -12.44 8.39 3.84
N ALA A 163 -13.21 7.31 3.77
CA ALA A 163 -13.64 6.55 4.94
C ALA A 163 -12.49 5.70 5.51
N PRO A 164 -12.17 5.81 6.81
CA PRO A 164 -11.15 4.99 7.45
C PRO A 164 -11.57 3.52 7.49
N SER A 165 -10.63 2.59 7.25
CA SER A 165 -10.86 1.16 7.45
C SER A 165 -11.19 0.90 8.93
N ALA A 166 -12.39 0.38 9.18
CA ALA A 166 -12.91 0.18 10.53
C ALA A 166 -13.39 -1.25 10.74
N CYS A 167 -13.19 -1.75 11.96
CA CYS A 167 -13.78 -2.97 12.45
C CYS A 167 -14.98 -2.66 13.32
N ILE A 168 -16.10 -3.31 13.01
CA ILE A 168 -17.37 -3.15 13.71
C ILE A 168 -17.52 -4.33 14.66
N LEU A 169 -17.60 -4.03 15.96
CA LEU A 169 -17.81 -5.01 17.02
C LEU A 169 -19.20 -4.84 17.60
N VAL A 170 -19.97 -5.93 17.57
CA VAL A 170 -21.28 -6.02 18.23
C VAL A 170 -21.14 -6.93 19.44
N GLY A 171 -21.43 -6.41 20.62
CA GLY A 171 -21.36 -7.15 21.88
C GLY A 171 -22.73 -7.34 22.53
N ARG A 172 -22.84 -8.39 23.35
CA ARG A 172 -24.03 -8.69 24.15
C ARG A 172 -23.99 -7.96 25.50
N PRO A 173 -25.10 -7.36 25.98
CA PRO A 173 -26.44 -7.39 25.37
C PRO A 173 -26.67 -6.35 24.26
N SER A 174 -25.92 -5.23 24.22
CA SER A 174 -26.22 -4.14 23.29
C SER A 174 -25.08 -3.12 23.13
N SER A 175 -23.84 -3.57 22.90
CA SER A 175 -22.74 -2.63 22.55
C SER A 175 -22.46 -2.68 21.07
N PHE A 176 -22.40 -1.53 20.40
CA PHE A 176 -22.04 -1.39 19.00
C PHE A 176 -20.88 -0.41 18.88
N ILE A 177 -19.73 -0.89 18.45
CA ILE A 177 -18.46 -0.17 18.53
C ILE A 177 -17.75 -0.24 17.18
N ALA A 178 -17.28 0.89 16.67
CA ALA A 178 -16.31 0.91 15.58
C ALA A 178 -14.91 1.20 16.10
N VAL A 179 -13.95 0.47 15.55
CA VAL A 179 -12.54 0.54 15.91
C VAL A 179 -11.74 0.78 14.64
N ASN A 180 -10.78 1.70 14.71
CA ASN A 180 -9.84 1.92 13.64
C ASN A 180 -8.90 0.70 13.51
N LEU A 181 -8.86 0.09 12.33
CA LEU A 181 -8.05 -1.11 12.08
C LEU A 181 -6.54 -0.87 12.29
N PHE A 182 -6.06 0.34 12.01
CA PHE A 182 -4.63 0.67 12.03
C PHE A 182 -4.12 1.01 13.43
N THR A 183 -4.94 1.68 14.24
CA THR A 183 -4.53 2.19 15.56
C THR A 183 -5.12 1.42 16.73
N GLY A 184 -6.21 0.67 16.51
CA GLY A 184 -7.01 0.07 17.59
C GLY A 184 -7.82 1.10 18.39
N GLU A 185 -7.87 2.37 17.95
CA GLU A 185 -8.65 3.39 18.63
C GLU A 185 -10.14 3.26 18.33
N THR A 186 -10.98 3.56 19.32
CA THR A 186 -12.43 3.57 19.14
C THR A 186 -12.85 4.81 18.36
N LEU A 187 -13.48 4.61 17.20
CA LEU A 187 -14.02 5.69 16.37
C LEU A 187 -15.34 6.19 16.97
N TRP A 188 -16.25 5.27 17.27
CA TRP A 188 -17.51 5.54 17.93
C TRP A 188 -17.97 4.33 18.75
N ASN A 189 -18.82 4.59 19.74
CA ASN A 189 -19.37 3.58 20.63
C ASN A 189 -20.80 3.97 21.00
N HIS A 190 -21.75 3.14 20.58
CA HIS A 190 -23.16 3.30 20.86
C HIS A 190 -23.70 2.10 21.61
N SER A 191 -24.60 2.36 22.55
CA SER A 191 -25.49 1.31 23.02
C SER A 191 -26.52 1.05 21.93
N SER A 192 -26.58 -0.17 21.39
CA SER A 192 -27.62 -0.51 20.44
C SER A 192 -28.98 -0.54 21.13
N SER A 193 -30.02 -0.23 20.37
CA SER A 193 -31.42 -0.26 20.81
C SER A 193 -32.01 -1.67 20.82
N PHE A 194 -31.20 -2.70 20.55
CA PHE A 194 -31.67 -4.08 20.42
C PHE A 194 -32.36 -4.53 21.72
N SER A 195 -33.54 -5.12 21.58
CA SER A 195 -34.24 -5.79 22.68
C SER A 195 -33.27 -6.78 23.33
N GLY A 196 -33.19 -6.80 24.67
CA GLY A 196 -32.27 -7.68 25.40
C GLY A 196 -32.48 -9.18 25.15
N ASN A 197 -33.56 -9.55 24.45
CA ASN A 197 -33.87 -10.93 24.05
C ASN A 197 -33.56 -11.23 22.57
N ALA A 198 -33.13 -10.23 21.79
CA ALA A 198 -32.84 -10.40 20.38
C ALA A 198 -31.42 -10.95 20.17
N SER A 199 -31.28 -11.97 19.34
CA SER A 199 -29.99 -12.48 18.88
C SER A 199 -29.57 -11.77 17.61
N ILE A 200 -28.35 -11.23 17.57
CA ILE A 200 -27.76 -10.70 16.34
C ILE A 200 -27.40 -11.86 15.44
N LEU A 201 -27.82 -11.78 14.17
CA LEU A 201 -27.50 -12.75 13.13
C LEU A 201 -26.23 -12.31 12.40
N SER A 202 -25.38 -13.28 12.07
CA SER A 202 -24.23 -13.07 11.19
C SER A 202 -24.61 -13.38 9.73
N PRO A 203 -23.97 -12.73 8.75
CA PRO A 203 -22.95 -11.67 8.87
C PRO A 203 -23.56 -10.27 9.04
N LEU A 204 -22.72 -9.29 9.41
CA LEU A 204 -23.03 -7.87 9.20
C LEU A 204 -22.88 -7.57 7.71
N LEU A 205 -23.85 -6.85 7.15
CA LEU A 205 -23.84 -6.51 5.72
C LEU A 205 -23.52 -5.03 5.55
N GLN A 206 -22.47 -4.73 4.80
CA GLN A 206 -22.27 -3.36 4.31
C GLN A 206 -23.27 -3.09 3.18
N VAL A 207 -23.87 -1.92 3.24
CA VAL A 207 -24.72 -1.38 2.18
C VAL A 207 -24.11 -0.05 1.68
N PRO A 208 -24.49 0.40 0.47
CA PRO A 208 -24.11 1.73 0.01
C PRO A 208 -24.54 2.82 0.99
N ASP A 209 -23.91 3.98 0.91
CA ASP A 209 -24.30 5.19 1.64
C ASP A 209 -25.79 5.51 1.40
N VAL A 210 -26.61 5.35 2.43
CA VAL A 210 -28.07 5.59 2.40
C VAL A 210 -28.42 6.95 3.01
N ASP A 211 -27.66 7.43 3.98
CA ASP A 211 -27.89 8.71 4.64
C ASP A 211 -27.20 9.91 3.97
N GLY A 212 -26.33 9.67 3.00
CA GLY A 212 -25.63 10.66 2.18
C GLY A 212 -24.40 11.26 2.86
N ASP A 213 -23.82 10.60 3.87
CA ASP A 213 -22.67 11.08 4.63
C ASP A 213 -21.30 10.76 3.99
N GLY A 214 -21.30 9.99 2.89
CA GLY A 214 -20.11 9.60 2.13
C GLY A 214 -19.45 8.30 2.61
N ALA A 215 -19.94 7.66 3.66
CA ALA A 215 -19.49 6.36 4.15
C ALA A 215 -20.52 5.25 3.83
N PRO A 216 -20.09 4.00 3.59
CA PRO A 216 -21.03 2.88 3.46
C PRO A 216 -21.73 2.60 4.79
N ASP A 217 -23.04 2.34 4.74
CA ASP A 217 -23.84 2.02 5.91
C ASP A 217 -23.86 0.52 6.23
N LEU A 218 -24.46 0.17 7.37
CA LEU A 218 -24.46 -1.18 7.93
C LEU A 218 -25.89 -1.69 8.14
N LEU A 219 -26.19 -2.86 7.58
CA LEU A 219 -27.41 -3.60 7.84
C LEU A 219 -27.14 -4.70 8.87
N VAL A 220 -27.81 -4.60 10.01
CA VAL A 220 -27.77 -5.58 11.11
C VAL A 220 -29.08 -6.34 11.14
N LEU A 221 -29.00 -7.67 11.04
CA LEU A 221 -30.15 -8.53 11.19
C LEU A 221 -30.23 -9.05 12.64
N THR A 222 -31.39 -8.93 13.24
CA THR A 222 -31.67 -9.46 14.58
C THR A 222 -32.84 -10.41 14.50
N GLN A 223 -32.83 -11.42 15.38
CA GLN A 223 -33.94 -12.36 15.53
C GLN A 223 -34.46 -12.28 16.96
N GLU A 224 -35.75 -11.99 17.10
CA GLU A 224 -36.48 -12.10 18.36
C GLU A 224 -37.55 -13.17 18.20
N ARG A 225 -37.36 -14.31 18.86
CA ARG A 225 -38.21 -15.51 18.71
C ARG A 225 -38.24 -15.99 17.25
N GLU A 226 -39.37 -15.88 16.58
CA GLU A 226 -39.57 -16.30 15.18
C GLU A 226 -39.56 -15.12 14.20
N GLU A 227 -39.42 -13.89 14.70
CA GLU A 227 -39.40 -12.69 13.87
C GLU A 227 -37.96 -12.23 13.63
N VAL A 228 -37.64 -11.93 12.36
CA VAL A 228 -36.36 -11.35 11.96
C VAL A 228 -36.58 -9.89 11.60
N SER A 229 -35.83 -9.00 12.25
CA SER A 229 -35.85 -7.57 12.00
C SER A 229 -34.51 -7.13 11.40
N GLY A 230 -34.57 -6.21 10.46
CA GLY A 230 -33.39 -5.54 9.91
C GLY A 230 -33.31 -4.11 10.43
N HIS A 231 -32.11 -3.71 10.85
CA HIS A 231 -31.82 -2.37 11.34
C HIS A 231 -30.68 -1.77 10.52
N LEU A 232 -30.85 -0.53 10.10
CA LEU A 232 -29.85 0.19 9.32
C LEU A 232 -29.11 1.19 10.20
N TYR A 233 -27.79 1.17 10.14
CA TYR A 233 -26.91 2.03 10.92
C TYR A 233 -25.94 2.79 10.01
N SER A 234 -25.73 4.06 10.30
CA SER A 234 -24.71 4.89 9.66
C SER A 234 -23.32 4.30 9.92
N GLY A 235 -22.53 4.07 8.87
CA GLY A 235 -21.17 3.52 9.03
C GLY A 235 -20.20 4.51 9.68
N SER A 236 -20.37 5.80 9.42
CA SER A 236 -19.48 6.84 9.94
C SER A 236 -19.76 7.17 11.40
N THR A 237 -21.03 7.12 11.82
CA THR A 237 -21.44 7.57 13.16
C THR A 237 -21.98 6.46 14.06
N GLY A 238 -22.44 5.33 13.52
CA GLY A 238 -23.07 4.27 14.30
C GLY A 238 -24.51 4.56 14.76
N HIS A 239 -25.14 5.64 14.28
CA HIS A 239 -26.55 5.94 14.59
C HIS A 239 -27.50 5.09 13.76
N GLN A 240 -28.62 4.67 14.35
CA GLN A 240 -29.67 3.99 13.62
C GLN A 240 -30.39 4.98 12.69
N ILE A 241 -30.45 4.65 11.40
CA ILE A 241 -31.07 5.47 10.35
C ILE A 241 -32.30 4.77 9.71
N GLY A 242 -32.54 3.50 10.02
CA GLY A 242 -33.67 2.72 9.51
C GLY A 242 -34.01 1.48 10.31
#